data_AF-A0A952DVT0-F1
#
_entry.id   AF-A0A952DVT0-F1
#
_cell.length_a   1.000
_cell.length_b   1.000
_cell.length_c   1.000
_cell.angle_alpha   90.00
_cell.angle_beta   90.00
_cell.angle_gamma   90.00
#
_symmetry.space_group_name_H-M   'P 1'
#
loop_
_entity.id
_entity.type
_entity.pdbx_description
1 polymer ?
#
loop_
_entity_poly.entity_id
_entity_poly.type
_entity_poly.pdbx_seq_one_letter_code
_entity_poly.pdbx_strand_id
1 'polypeptide(L)'
;MFTPTSKQLQAIKNIEKFCNINSHRDFFESSEEFQEYFKLLSKKASKKAKLLGDVESGKITLKEINKLKKEKLQKIYADENTLKNYGLKYIEKYHPTKAKLLEKLTQKTNNKESVKNVFESLKSYIDEVKMIGYMIDDYKSKQKDINYITGKLYQKKFDKHLIIKEIEKLKNLESYLDKEKLKKQIISLKSKNKRVNYIKQTLIKREVDREIVEEVLEEIFGNDEELESIKYEVEKLKNKGFSKEKILKKMILKGFKYSDVRDMMSK
;
A
#
# COMPACT_ATOMS: atom_id res chain seq x y z
N MET A 1 5.50 3.49 -46.27
CA MET A 1 4.79 3.37 -44.98
C MET A 1 3.30 3.35 -45.27
N PHE A 2 2.60 2.32 -44.81
CA PHE A 2 1.15 2.31 -44.89
C PHE A 2 0.57 3.21 -43.79
N THR A 3 -0.30 4.13 -44.15
CA THR A 3 -0.94 5.03 -43.20
C THR A 3 -2.44 4.72 -43.16
N PRO A 4 -2.95 4.06 -42.11
CA PRO A 4 -4.37 3.79 -42.00
C PRO A 4 -5.16 5.10 -41.92
N THR A 5 -6.36 5.10 -42.50
CA THR A 5 -7.27 6.25 -42.40
C THR A 5 -7.70 6.49 -40.96
N SER A 6 -8.11 7.73 -40.64
CA SER A 6 -8.67 8.09 -39.33
C SER A 6 -9.85 7.19 -38.93
N LYS A 7 -10.71 6.82 -39.89
CA LYS A 7 -11.82 5.89 -39.68
C LYS A 7 -11.34 4.48 -39.32
N GLN A 8 -10.30 3.97 -39.98
CA GLN A 8 -9.71 2.67 -39.68
C GLN A 8 -9.08 2.64 -38.29
N LEU A 9 -8.32 3.68 -37.91
CA LEU A 9 -7.74 3.81 -36.57
C LEU A 9 -8.83 3.90 -35.49
N GLN A 10 -9.92 4.65 -35.74
CA GLN A 10 -11.04 4.73 -34.82
C GLN A 10 -11.74 3.37 -34.65
N ALA A 11 -11.93 2.62 -35.73
CA ALA A 11 -12.50 1.28 -35.67
C ALA A 11 -11.62 0.32 -34.84
N ILE A 12 -10.29 0.36 -35.03
CA ILE A 12 -9.34 -0.40 -34.22
C ILE A 12 -9.47 -0.02 -32.74
N LYS A 13 -9.44 1.27 -32.40
CA LYS A 13 -9.57 1.75 -31.01
C LYS A 13 -10.86 1.28 -30.36
N ASN A 14 -11.98 1.33 -31.09
CA ASN A 14 -13.27 0.85 -30.60
C ASN A 14 -13.25 -0.66 -30.31
N ILE A 15 -12.64 -1.47 -31.21
CA ILE A 15 -12.53 -2.92 -31.03
C ILE A 15 -11.56 -3.27 -29.89
N GLU A 16 -10.42 -2.59 -29.78
CA GLU A 16 -9.45 -2.76 -28.70
C GLU A 16 -10.08 -2.46 -27.35
N LYS A 17 -10.79 -1.32 -27.23
CA LYS A 17 -11.55 -0.94 -26.03
C LYS A 17 -12.62 -1.99 -25.71
N PHE A 18 -13.41 -2.41 -26.71
CA PHE A 18 -14.38 -3.49 -26.53
C PHE A 18 -13.71 -4.78 -26.06
N CYS A 19 -12.49 -5.09 -26.48
CA CYS A 19 -11.74 -6.28 -26.07
C CYS A 19 -10.92 -6.14 -24.78
N ASN A 20 -10.94 -4.98 -24.11
CA ASN A 20 -10.08 -4.63 -22.96
C ASN A 20 -8.57 -4.74 -23.28
N ILE A 21 -8.15 -4.31 -24.47
CA ILE A 21 -6.75 -4.21 -24.86
C ILE A 21 -6.27 -2.79 -24.53
N ASN A 22 -5.28 -2.67 -23.65
CA ASN A 22 -4.76 -1.38 -23.16
C ASN A 22 -3.56 -0.86 -23.97
N SER A 23 -3.05 -1.62 -24.95
CA SER A 23 -2.01 -1.17 -25.87
C SER A 23 -2.64 -0.80 -27.20
N HIS A 24 -2.78 0.51 -27.45
CA HIS A 24 -3.31 1.01 -28.72
C HIS A 24 -2.21 1.00 -29.77
N ARG A 25 -2.48 0.36 -30.91
CA ARG A 25 -1.54 0.36 -32.03
C ARG A 25 -1.94 1.44 -33.03
N ASP A 26 -1.14 2.50 -33.07
CA ASP A 26 -1.37 3.64 -33.97
C ASP A 26 -0.48 3.59 -35.24
N PHE A 27 0.45 2.63 -35.32
CA PHE A 27 1.42 2.52 -36.40
C PHE A 27 1.53 1.08 -36.95
N PHE A 28 1.66 0.98 -38.28
CA PHE A 28 1.79 -0.26 -39.06
C PHE A 28 2.86 -0.08 -40.14
N GLU A 29 3.73 -1.07 -40.28
CA GLU A 29 4.84 -1.04 -41.25
C GLU A 29 4.33 -1.26 -42.67
N SER A 30 3.30 -2.10 -42.84
CA SER A 30 2.69 -2.44 -44.14
C SER A 30 1.17 -2.57 -44.08
N SER A 31 0.55 -2.63 -45.26
CA SER A 31 -0.88 -2.88 -45.41
C SER A 31 -1.24 -4.29 -44.93
N GLU A 32 -0.39 -5.28 -45.22
CA GLU A 32 -0.55 -6.66 -44.81
C GLU A 32 -0.58 -6.78 -43.28
N GLU A 33 0.35 -6.10 -42.59
CA GLU A 33 0.40 -6.10 -41.12
C GLU A 33 -0.89 -5.52 -40.51
N PHE A 34 -1.37 -4.41 -41.09
CA PHE A 34 -2.65 -3.83 -40.67
C PHE A 34 -3.81 -4.82 -40.85
N GLN A 35 -3.90 -5.48 -42.00
CA GLN A 35 -4.97 -6.44 -42.29
C GLN A 35 -4.90 -7.66 -41.36
N GLU A 36 -3.72 -8.19 -41.09
CA GLU A 36 -3.53 -9.28 -40.14
C GLU A 36 -3.96 -8.89 -38.72
N TYR A 37 -3.52 -7.72 -38.26
CA TYR A 37 -3.90 -7.20 -36.95
C TYR A 37 -5.41 -6.99 -36.85
N PHE A 38 -6.01 -6.38 -37.87
CA PHE A 38 -7.46 -6.14 -37.93
C PHE A 38 -8.26 -7.45 -37.93
N LYS A 39 -7.81 -8.47 -38.68
CA LYS A 39 -8.40 -9.82 -38.68
C LYS A 39 -8.31 -10.48 -37.30
N LEU A 40 -7.18 -10.33 -36.62
CA LEU A 40 -6.97 -10.82 -35.24
C LEU A 40 -7.92 -10.15 -34.24
N LEU A 41 -8.04 -8.83 -34.31
CA LEU A 41 -8.95 -8.04 -33.48
C LEU A 41 -10.41 -8.42 -33.73
N SER A 42 -10.82 -8.52 -34.99
CA SER A 42 -12.18 -8.90 -35.37
C SER A 42 -12.55 -10.28 -34.87
N LYS A 43 -11.62 -11.25 -34.96
CA LYS A 43 -11.79 -12.61 -34.40
C LYS A 43 -11.92 -12.59 -32.88
N LYS A 44 -11.16 -11.75 -32.17
CA LYS A 44 -11.30 -11.57 -30.71
C LYS A 44 -12.64 -10.93 -30.34
N ALA A 45 -13.06 -9.90 -31.07
CA ALA A 45 -14.31 -9.19 -30.85
C ALA A 45 -15.52 -10.12 -31.03
N SER A 46 -15.56 -10.88 -32.13
CA SER A 46 -16.61 -11.87 -32.38
C SER A 46 -16.72 -12.90 -31.24
N LYS A 47 -15.58 -13.45 -30.78
CA LYS A 47 -15.57 -14.37 -29.64
C LYS A 47 -16.08 -13.73 -28.35
N LYS A 48 -15.72 -12.48 -28.08
CA LYS A 48 -16.18 -11.75 -26.88
C LYS A 48 -17.67 -11.43 -26.96
N ALA A 49 -18.18 -11.00 -28.13
CA ALA A 49 -19.60 -10.74 -28.35
C ALA A 49 -20.44 -12.01 -28.15
N LYS A 50 -19.99 -13.15 -28.70
CA LYS A 50 -20.65 -14.43 -28.47
C LYS A 50 -20.69 -14.80 -26.99
N LEU A 51 -19.57 -14.65 -26.28
CA LEU A 51 -19.48 -14.93 -24.85
C LEU A 51 -20.44 -14.04 -24.04
N LEU A 52 -20.55 -12.75 -24.37
CA LEU A 52 -21.48 -11.83 -23.72
C LEU A 52 -22.93 -12.24 -23.97
N GLY A 53 -23.30 -12.56 -25.20
CA GLY A 53 -24.63 -13.06 -25.53
C GLY A 53 -24.96 -14.39 -24.83
N ASP A 54 -23.99 -15.30 -24.69
CA ASP A 54 -24.17 -16.55 -23.93
C ASP A 54 -24.35 -16.28 -22.42
N VAL A 55 -23.74 -15.23 -21.87
CA VAL A 55 -23.94 -14.82 -20.47
C VAL A 55 -25.29 -14.14 -20.28
N GLU A 56 -25.68 -13.23 -21.17
CA GLU A 56 -26.97 -12.52 -21.13
C GLU A 56 -28.15 -13.48 -21.29
N SER A 57 -28.01 -14.50 -22.14
CA SER A 57 -29.02 -15.55 -22.33
C SER A 57 -29.02 -16.64 -21.24
N GLY A 58 -28.14 -16.52 -20.23
CA GLY A 58 -28.05 -17.49 -19.14
C GLY A 58 -27.47 -18.85 -19.52
N LYS A 59 -26.98 -19.04 -20.76
CA LYS A 59 -26.36 -20.29 -21.24
C LYS A 59 -25.05 -20.61 -20.52
N ILE A 60 -24.33 -19.58 -20.07
CA ILE A 60 -23.10 -19.74 -19.29
C ILE A 60 -23.01 -18.65 -18.23
N THR A 61 -22.57 -19.02 -17.04
CA THR A 61 -22.35 -18.07 -15.95
C THR A 61 -20.93 -17.50 -15.99
N LEU A 62 -20.75 -16.28 -15.44
CA LEU A 62 -19.41 -15.71 -15.24
C LEU A 62 -18.50 -16.63 -14.39
N LYS A 63 -19.10 -17.40 -13.46
CA LYS A 63 -18.39 -18.36 -12.61
C LYS A 63 -17.77 -19.49 -13.44
N GLU A 64 -18.51 -20.04 -14.40
CA GLU A 64 -18.02 -21.10 -15.31
C GLU A 64 -16.94 -20.58 -16.25
N ILE A 65 -17.10 -19.37 -16.79
CA ILE A 65 -16.06 -18.72 -17.60
C ILE A 65 -14.75 -18.58 -16.81
N ASN A 66 -14.85 -18.12 -15.56
CA ASN A 66 -13.68 -17.97 -14.70
C ASN A 66 -13.05 -19.32 -14.35
N LYS A 67 -13.86 -20.37 -14.15
CA LYS A 67 -13.39 -21.75 -13.96
C LYS A 67 -12.59 -22.24 -15.17
N LEU A 68 -13.14 -22.13 -16.38
CA LEU A 68 -12.46 -22.54 -17.62
C LEU A 68 -11.16 -21.76 -17.86
N LYS A 69 -11.15 -20.45 -17.61
CA LYS A 69 -9.93 -19.64 -17.68
C LYS A 69 -8.87 -20.12 -16.69
N LYS A 70 -9.28 -20.44 -15.46
CA LYS A 70 -8.39 -20.97 -14.42
C LYS A 70 -7.80 -22.32 -14.84
N GLU A 71 -8.63 -23.24 -15.33
CA GLU A 71 -8.19 -24.55 -15.82
C GLU A 71 -7.21 -24.42 -17.00
N LYS A 72 -7.47 -23.51 -17.94
CA LYS A 72 -6.55 -23.24 -19.05
C LYS A 72 -5.20 -22.71 -18.55
N LEU A 73 -5.20 -21.78 -17.61
CA LEU A 73 -3.97 -21.27 -17.02
C LEU A 73 -3.22 -22.37 -16.26
N GLN A 74 -3.93 -23.23 -15.52
CA GLN A 74 -3.33 -24.36 -14.82
C GLN A 74 -2.66 -25.34 -15.77
N LYS A 75 -3.23 -25.60 -16.96
CA LYS A 75 -2.58 -26.42 -17.99
C LYS A 75 -1.29 -25.77 -18.53
N ILE A 76 -1.29 -24.46 -18.75
CA ILE A 76 -0.10 -23.73 -19.22
C ILE A 76 1.03 -23.79 -18.18
N TYR A 77 0.70 -23.61 -16.91
CA TYR A 77 1.66 -23.65 -15.79
C TYR A 77 1.82 -25.04 -15.16
N ALA A 78 1.36 -26.09 -15.84
CA ALA A 78 1.67 -27.47 -15.45
C ALA A 78 3.13 -27.81 -15.78
N ASP A 79 3.68 -27.19 -16.82
CA ASP A 79 5.11 -27.26 -17.15
C ASP A 79 5.94 -26.42 -16.16
N GLU A 80 6.96 -27.07 -15.60
CA GLU A 80 7.81 -26.48 -14.55
C GLU A 80 8.63 -25.29 -15.08
N ASN A 81 9.13 -25.38 -16.31
CA ASN A 81 9.91 -24.31 -16.92
C ASN A 81 9.08 -23.04 -17.14
N THR A 82 7.85 -23.20 -17.61
CA THR A 82 6.89 -22.09 -17.78
C THR A 82 6.54 -21.44 -16.45
N LEU A 83 6.35 -22.24 -15.39
CA LEU A 83 6.12 -21.74 -14.04
C LEU A 83 7.35 -20.98 -13.49
N LYS A 84 8.56 -21.51 -13.71
CA LYS A 84 9.83 -20.87 -13.33
C LYS A 84 10.04 -19.52 -14.04
N ASN A 85 9.81 -19.47 -15.35
CA ASN A 85 9.89 -18.25 -16.15
C ASN A 85 8.91 -17.18 -15.67
N TYR A 86 7.69 -17.59 -15.29
CA TYR A 86 6.75 -16.69 -14.64
C TYR A 86 7.28 -16.17 -13.30
N GLY A 87 7.83 -17.05 -12.46
CA GLY A 87 8.42 -16.69 -11.17
C GLY A 87 9.55 -15.67 -11.31
N LEU A 88 10.48 -15.87 -12.23
CA LEU A 88 11.58 -14.94 -12.50
C LEU A 88 11.07 -13.55 -12.92
N LYS A 89 10.16 -13.49 -13.90
CA LYS A 89 9.55 -12.22 -14.33
C LYS A 89 8.79 -11.53 -13.19
N TYR A 90 8.18 -12.31 -12.31
CA TYR A 90 7.47 -11.79 -11.16
C TYR A 90 8.42 -11.20 -10.10
N ILE A 91 9.57 -11.86 -9.87
CA ILE A 91 10.63 -11.37 -8.98
C ILE A 91 11.20 -10.06 -9.50
N GLU A 92 11.61 -10.04 -10.77
CA GLU A 92 12.21 -8.87 -11.42
C GLU A 92 11.27 -7.66 -11.39
N LYS A 93 9.99 -7.86 -11.68
CA LYS A 93 9.03 -6.76 -11.78
C LYS A 93 8.53 -6.22 -10.45
N TYR A 94 8.36 -7.08 -9.44
CA TYR A 94 7.61 -6.72 -8.23
C TYR A 94 8.41 -6.85 -6.92
N HIS A 95 9.60 -7.45 -6.95
CA HIS A 95 10.43 -7.72 -5.77
C HIS A 95 9.59 -8.27 -4.60
N PRO A 96 8.96 -9.45 -4.74
CA PRO A 96 8.08 -10.01 -3.74
C PRO A 96 8.84 -10.57 -2.54
N THR A 97 8.14 -10.76 -1.42
CA THR A 97 8.64 -11.61 -0.32
C THR A 97 8.56 -13.08 -0.73
N LYS A 98 9.30 -13.95 -0.04
CA LYS A 98 9.27 -15.40 -0.28
C LYS A 98 7.84 -15.95 -0.13
N ALA A 99 7.12 -15.53 0.91
CA ALA A 99 5.72 -15.90 1.12
C ALA A 99 4.82 -15.46 -0.05
N LYS A 100 5.00 -14.23 -0.56
CA LYS A 100 4.21 -13.74 -1.71
C LYS A 100 4.54 -14.46 -3.01
N LEU A 101 5.82 -14.81 -3.24
CA LEU A 101 6.20 -15.61 -4.39
C LEU A 101 5.50 -16.97 -4.34
N LEU A 102 5.56 -17.66 -3.19
CA LEU A 102 4.93 -18.97 -3.01
C LEU A 102 3.42 -18.90 -3.25
N GLU A 103 2.74 -17.90 -2.70
CA GLU A 103 1.31 -17.66 -2.95
C GLU A 103 1.00 -17.48 -4.43
N LYS A 104 1.85 -16.74 -5.15
CA LYS A 104 1.66 -16.47 -6.57
C LYS A 104 1.89 -17.71 -7.43
N LEU A 105 2.90 -18.52 -7.13
CA LEU A 105 3.13 -19.80 -7.81
C LEU A 105 1.96 -20.78 -7.56
N THR A 106 1.48 -20.86 -6.32
CA THR A 106 0.32 -21.70 -5.93
C THR A 106 -0.97 -21.26 -6.63
N GLN A 107 -1.12 -19.97 -6.93
CA GLN A 107 -2.27 -19.47 -7.71
C GLN A 107 -2.23 -19.89 -9.19
N LYS A 108 -1.07 -20.26 -9.73
CA LYS A 108 -0.90 -20.59 -11.15
C LYS A 108 -1.12 -22.06 -11.47
N THR A 109 -0.79 -22.96 -10.56
CA THR A 109 -0.93 -24.41 -10.78
C THR A 109 -1.41 -25.11 -9.51
N ASN A 110 -2.09 -26.25 -9.68
CA ASN A 110 -2.46 -27.13 -8.58
C ASN A 110 -1.35 -28.14 -8.25
N ASN A 111 -0.31 -28.25 -9.08
CA ASN A 111 0.81 -29.17 -8.83
C ASN A 111 1.70 -28.63 -7.71
N LYS A 112 1.47 -29.12 -6.49
CA LYS A 112 2.22 -28.71 -5.29
C LYS A 112 3.71 -29.02 -5.38
N GLU A 113 4.07 -30.11 -6.04
CA GLU A 113 5.47 -30.54 -6.18
C GLU A 113 6.24 -29.61 -7.11
N SER A 114 5.69 -29.29 -8.29
CA SER A 114 6.29 -28.29 -9.19
C SER A 114 6.40 -26.92 -8.54
N VAL A 115 5.39 -26.50 -7.76
CA VAL A 115 5.46 -25.23 -7.00
C VAL A 115 6.61 -25.26 -6.00
N LYS A 116 6.78 -26.37 -5.27
CA LYS A 116 7.87 -26.53 -4.29
C LYS A 116 9.23 -26.47 -4.99
N ASN A 117 9.43 -27.23 -6.06
CA ASN A 117 10.70 -27.28 -6.81
C ASN A 117 11.06 -25.91 -7.39
N VAL A 118 10.10 -25.25 -8.05
CA VAL A 118 10.31 -23.92 -8.60
C VAL A 118 10.60 -22.91 -7.49
N PHE A 119 9.84 -22.93 -6.40
CA PHE A 119 10.07 -22.04 -5.26
C PHE A 119 11.46 -22.22 -4.66
N GLU A 120 11.89 -23.47 -4.42
CA GLU A 120 13.22 -23.79 -3.91
C GLU A 120 14.33 -23.31 -4.84
N SER A 121 14.13 -23.40 -6.16
CA SER A 121 15.09 -22.89 -7.14
C SER A 121 15.15 -21.35 -7.20
N LEU A 122 14.08 -20.65 -6.82
CA LEU A 122 13.94 -19.21 -6.96
C LEU A 122 14.12 -18.44 -5.65
N LYS A 123 13.98 -19.08 -4.48
CA LYS A 123 14.00 -18.39 -3.18
C LYS A 123 15.33 -17.70 -2.88
N SER A 124 16.43 -18.16 -3.46
CA SER A 124 17.76 -17.56 -3.33
C SER A 124 17.90 -16.22 -4.04
N TYR A 125 17.06 -15.96 -5.05
CA TYR A 125 17.01 -14.66 -5.75
C TYR A 125 16.29 -13.58 -4.93
N ILE A 126 15.70 -13.94 -3.78
CA ILE A 126 14.99 -13.01 -2.89
C ILE A 126 15.81 -12.80 -1.61
N ASP A 127 16.46 -11.65 -1.54
CA ASP A 127 17.14 -11.18 -0.34
C ASP A 127 16.19 -10.34 0.53
N GLU A 128 15.42 -11.03 1.38
CA GLU A 128 14.47 -10.38 2.29
C GLU A 128 15.16 -9.53 3.35
N VAL A 129 16.40 -9.87 3.76
CA VAL A 129 17.14 -9.10 4.77
C VAL A 129 17.45 -7.72 4.22
N LYS A 130 18.00 -7.67 3.00
CA LYS A 130 18.28 -6.41 2.30
C LYS A 130 17.01 -5.60 2.04
N MET A 131 15.92 -6.24 1.63
CA MET A 131 14.63 -5.57 1.43
C MET A 131 14.07 -4.98 2.74
N ILE A 132 14.15 -5.72 3.85
CA ILE A 132 13.74 -5.23 5.17
C ILE A 132 14.58 -4.02 5.55
N GLY A 133 15.91 -4.08 5.36
CA GLY A 133 16.83 -2.97 5.61
C GLY A 133 16.43 -1.69 4.85
N TYR A 134 16.23 -1.78 3.53
CA TYR A 134 15.78 -0.64 2.73
C TYR A 134 14.45 -0.07 3.20
N MET A 135 13.50 -0.92 3.57
CA MET A 135 12.20 -0.48 4.09
C MET A 135 12.33 0.21 5.44
N ILE A 136 13.17 -0.32 6.33
CA ILE A 136 13.49 0.30 7.61
C ILE A 136 14.07 1.70 7.38
N ASP A 137 15.06 1.85 6.50
CA ASP A 137 15.70 3.14 6.24
C ASP A 137 14.75 4.15 5.58
N ASP A 138 13.93 3.70 4.62
CA ASP A 138 12.87 4.53 4.03
C ASP A 138 11.91 5.06 5.11
N TYR A 139 11.48 4.19 6.04
CA TYR A 139 10.58 4.59 7.11
C TYR A 139 11.24 5.45 8.19
N LYS A 140 12.51 5.21 8.51
CA LYS A 140 13.31 6.08 9.39
C LYS A 140 13.43 7.48 8.80
N SER A 141 13.70 7.59 7.49
CA SER A 141 13.78 8.88 6.80
C SER A 141 12.48 9.69 6.88
N LYS A 142 11.35 8.99 7.05
CA LYS A 142 9.99 9.52 7.23
C LYS A 142 9.55 9.65 8.70
N GLN A 143 10.49 9.49 9.64
CA GLN A 143 10.27 9.50 11.09
C GLN A 143 9.13 8.59 11.56
N LYS A 144 9.04 7.39 10.98
CA LYS A 144 8.09 6.39 11.47
C LYS A 144 8.67 5.66 12.68
N ASP A 145 7.81 5.37 13.62
CA ASP A 145 8.18 4.61 14.81
C ASP A 145 8.35 3.11 14.52
N ILE A 146 9.03 2.41 15.42
CA ILE A 146 9.31 0.97 15.32
C ILE A 146 8.04 0.14 15.17
N ASN A 147 6.94 0.49 15.85
CA ASN A 147 5.70 -0.28 15.77
C ASN A 147 5.05 -0.12 14.39
N TYR A 148 5.07 1.08 13.83
CA TYR A 148 4.62 1.34 12.46
C TYR A 148 5.43 0.51 11.45
N ILE A 149 6.77 0.56 11.56
CA ILE A 149 7.68 -0.18 10.67
C ILE A 149 7.39 -1.67 10.76
N THR A 150 7.36 -2.21 11.98
CA THR A 150 7.08 -3.62 12.27
C THR A 150 5.72 -4.04 11.68
N GLY A 151 4.68 -3.26 11.91
CA GLY A 151 3.35 -3.51 11.36
C GLY A 151 3.34 -3.51 9.83
N LYS A 152 4.09 -2.62 9.18
CA LYS A 152 4.21 -2.59 7.71
C LYS A 152 4.97 -3.79 7.14
N LEU A 153 6.01 -4.25 7.82
CA LEU A 153 6.74 -5.44 7.42
C LEU A 153 5.87 -6.70 7.55
N TYR A 154 5.11 -6.84 8.64
CA TYR A 154 4.14 -7.94 8.79
C TYR A 154 3.05 -7.91 7.70
N GLN A 155 2.47 -6.73 7.42
CA GLN A 155 1.49 -6.57 6.34
C GLN A 155 2.05 -6.98 4.98
N LYS A 156 3.37 -6.85 4.78
CA LYS A 156 4.05 -7.27 3.55
C LYS A 156 4.41 -8.74 3.50
N LYS A 157 4.13 -9.52 4.56
CA LYS A 157 4.43 -10.95 4.67
C LYS A 157 5.93 -11.26 4.60
N PHE A 158 6.74 -10.46 5.30
CA PHE A 158 8.13 -10.85 5.60
C PHE A 158 8.15 -11.88 6.72
N ASP A 159 9.22 -12.68 6.76
CA ASP A 159 9.45 -13.63 7.83
C ASP A 159 9.55 -12.94 9.20
N LYS A 160 8.84 -13.48 10.19
CA LYS A 160 8.74 -12.89 11.53
C LYS A 160 10.09 -12.83 12.24
N HIS A 161 10.91 -13.88 12.12
CA HIS A 161 12.21 -13.93 12.78
C HIS A 161 13.17 -12.92 12.17
N LEU A 162 13.13 -12.75 10.83
CA LEU A 162 13.91 -11.72 10.16
C LEU A 162 13.51 -10.31 10.59
N ILE A 163 12.19 -10.02 10.68
CA ILE A 163 11.70 -8.73 11.17
C ILE A 163 12.24 -8.46 12.58
N ILE A 164 12.07 -9.40 13.51
CA ILE A 164 12.49 -9.23 14.90
C ILE A 164 13.99 -8.95 14.96
N LYS A 165 14.81 -9.75 14.28
CA LYS A 165 16.25 -9.58 14.22
C LYS A 165 16.67 -8.20 13.71
N GLU A 166 16.07 -7.71 12.62
CA GLU A 166 16.43 -6.40 12.06
C GLU A 166 15.91 -5.23 12.92
N ILE A 167 14.74 -5.37 13.56
CA ILE A 167 14.20 -4.36 14.47
C ILE A 167 15.00 -4.30 15.78
N GLU A 168 15.51 -5.42 16.29
CA GLU A 168 16.37 -5.44 17.48
C GLU A 168 17.66 -4.66 17.26
N LYS A 169 18.27 -4.76 16.07
CA LYS A 169 19.41 -3.92 15.70
C LYS A 169 19.08 -2.43 15.83
N LEU A 170 17.87 -2.00 15.47
CA LEU A 170 17.46 -0.60 15.58
C LEU A 170 17.29 -0.13 17.01
N LYS A 171 16.78 -0.99 17.91
CA LYS A 171 16.50 -0.59 19.30
C LYS A 171 17.77 -0.11 20.01
N ASN A 172 18.90 -0.73 19.70
CA ASN A 172 20.21 -0.48 20.31
C ASN A 172 20.98 0.69 19.69
N LEU A 173 20.45 1.33 18.64
CA LEU A 173 21.08 2.48 17.99
C LEU A 173 20.61 3.78 18.64
N GLU A 174 21.37 4.86 18.39
CA GLU A 174 20.97 6.21 18.73
C GLU A 174 19.61 6.61 18.10
N SER A 175 19.07 7.74 18.53
CA SER A 175 17.86 8.30 17.93
C SER A 175 18.09 8.57 16.44
N TYR A 176 17.18 8.10 15.60
CA TYR A 176 17.16 8.42 14.16
C TYR A 176 16.21 9.57 13.84
N LEU A 177 15.69 10.25 14.87
CA LEU A 177 14.81 11.40 14.68
C LEU A 177 15.64 12.59 14.23
N ASP A 178 15.14 13.27 13.22
CA ASP A 178 15.72 14.49 12.68
C ASP A 178 15.03 15.70 13.33
N LYS A 179 15.81 16.58 13.97
CA LYS A 179 15.30 17.70 14.76
C LYS A 179 14.38 18.63 13.94
N GLU A 180 14.74 18.94 12.70
CA GLU A 180 13.99 19.86 11.84
C GLU A 180 12.66 19.27 11.35
N LYS A 181 12.67 18.00 10.95
CA LYS A 181 11.43 17.27 10.62
C LYS A 181 10.54 17.08 11.85
N LEU A 182 11.14 16.86 13.02
CA LEU A 182 10.42 16.73 14.29
C LEU A 182 9.73 18.04 14.67
N LYS A 183 10.41 19.18 14.52
CA LYS A 183 9.81 20.53 14.66
C LYS A 183 8.57 20.68 13.80
N LYS A 184 8.68 20.39 12.50
CA LYS A 184 7.53 20.49 11.56
C LYS A 184 6.36 19.60 11.99
N GLN A 185 6.65 18.39 12.47
CA GLN A 185 5.64 17.46 12.97
C GLN A 185 4.96 17.98 14.24
N ILE A 186 5.73 18.50 15.20
CA ILE A 186 5.22 19.06 16.45
C ILE A 186 4.38 20.33 16.18
N ILE A 187 4.83 21.22 15.30
CA ILE A 187 4.04 22.40 14.86
C ILE A 187 2.71 21.95 14.23
N SER A 188 2.73 20.92 13.39
CA SER A 188 1.50 20.36 12.78
C SER A 188 0.54 19.74 13.82
N LEU A 189 1.06 19.19 14.91
CA LEU A 189 0.25 18.69 16.02
C LEU A 189 -0.27 19.84 16.89
N LYS A 190 0.55 20.85 17.16
CA LYS A 190 0.18 22.07 17.89
C LYS A 190 -0.95 22.80 17.18
N SER A 191 -0.89 22.98 15.86
CA SER A 191 -1.96 23.61 15.07
C SER A 191 -3.28 22.83 15.07
N LYS A 192 -3.25 21.54 15.41
CA LYS A 192 -4.45 20.70 15.64
C LYS A 192 -4.93 20.75 17.10
N ASN A 193 -4.41 21.68 17.90
CA ASN A 193 -4.63 21.81 19.34
C ASN A 193 -4.31 20.52 20.09
N LYS A 194 -3.21 19.86 19.75
CA LYS A 194 -2.65 18.74 20.53
C LYS A 194 -1.66 19.30 21.55
N ARG A 195 -1.77 18.83 22.80
CA ARG A 195 -0.92 19.28 23.90
C ARG A 195 0.34 18.44 24.05
N VAL A 196 1.30 18.98 24.79
CA VAL A 196 2.60 18.37 25.10
C VAL A 196 2.45 16.91 25.51
N ASN A 197 1.55 16.57 26.44
CA ASN A 197 1.37 15.18 26.88
C ASN A 197 0.94 14.23 25.76
N TYR A 198 -0.01 14.66 24.90
CA TYR A 198 -0.41 13.87 23.74
C TYR A 198 0.77 13.68 22.79
N ILE A 199 1.52 14.75 22.54
CA ILE A 199 2.67 14.73 21.63
C ILE A 199 3.76 13.82 22.17
N LYS A 200 4.10 13.91 23.47
CA LYS A 200 5.04 13.00 24.16
C LYS A 200 4.60 11.54 24.00
N GLN A 201 3.35 11.21 24.32
CA GLN A 201 2.81 9.86 24.15
C GLN A 201 2.82 9.38 22.70
N THR A 202 2.73 10.30 21.74
CA THR A 202 2.70 9.99 20.31
C THR A 202 4.10 9.80 19.74
N LEU A 203 5.07 10.63 20.13
CA LEU A 203 6.39 10.70 19.50
C LEU A 203 7.47 9.94 20.28
N ILE A 204 7.38 9.87 21.61
CA ILE A 204 8.34 9.13 22.44
C ILE A 204 7.93 7.65 22.45
N LYS A 205 8.41 6.90 21.45
CA LYS A 205 8.18 5.45 21.34
C LYS A 205 9.38 4.63 21.80
N ARG A 206 10.57 5.24 21.81
CA ARG A 206 11.80 4.66 22.36
C ARG A 206 12.31 5.60 23.44
N GLU A 207 12.96 5.04 24.45
CA GLU A 207 13.56 5.84 25.52
C GLU A 207 14.63 6.79 24.99
N VAL A 208 15.44 6.34 24.04
CA VAL A 208 16.46 7.15 23.36
C VAL A 208 15.90 8.33 22.55
N ASP A 209 14.61 8.32 22.22
CA ASP A 209 13.96 9.41 21.49
C ASP A 209 13.48 10.52 22.44
N ARG A 210 13.48 10.28 23.77
CA ARG A 210 12.91 11.19 24.77
C ARG A 210 13.58 12.56 24.73
N GLU A 211 14.90 12.57 24.83
CA GLU A 211 15.69 13.80 24.97
C GLU A 211 15.44 14.77 23.81
N ILE A 212 15.63 14.32 22.57
CA ILE A 212 15.39 15.13 21.37
C ILE A 212 13.93 15.60 21.24
N VAL A 213 12.96 14.77 21.64
CA VAL A 213 11.55 15.16 21.60
C VAL A 213 11.24 16.22 22.65
N GLU A 214 11.79 16.09 23.85
CA GLU A 214 11.58 17.06 24.94
C GLU A 214 12.26 18.39 24.64
N GLU A 215 13.48 18.37 24.10
CA GLU A 215 14.19 19.57 23.64
C GLU A 215 13.36 20.36 22.62
N VAL A 216 12.84 19.69 21.58
CA VAL A 216 12.04 20.36 20.54
C VAL A 216 10.66 20.81 21.06
N LEU A 217 10.09 20.08 22.02
CA LEU A 217 8.85 20.50 22.67
C LEU A 217 9.06 21.78 23.46
N GLU A 218 10.16 21.90 24.21
CA GLU A 218 10.49 23.11 24.97
C GLU A 218 10.68 24.31 24.03
N GLU A 219 11.39 24.14 22.91
CA GLU A 219 11.55 25.20 21.90
C GLU A 219 10.20 25.72 21.35
N ILE A 220 9.19 24.85 21.21
CA ILE A 220 7.90 25.19 20.58
C ILE A 220 6.82 25.61 21.59
N PHE A 221 6.87 25.05 22.81
CA PHE A 221 5.85 25.21 23.85
C PHE A 221 6.32 25.98 25.09
N GLY A 222 7.61 26.32 25.24
CA GLY A 222 8.16 26.91 26.46
C GLY A 222 7.47 28.21 26.94
N ASN A 223 6.78 28.92 26.05
CA ASN A 223 6.02 30.14 26.35
C ASN A 223 4.50 30.00 26.13
N ASP A 224 3.96 28.79 26.01
CA ASP A 224 2.57 28.55 25.58
C ASP A 224 1.58 28.65 26.76
N GLU A 225 0.69 29.64 26.74
CA GLU A 225 -0.36 29.83 27.75
C GLU A 225 -1.42 28.71 27.67
N GLU A 226 -1.25 27.69 28.52
CA GLU A 226 -2.05 26.47 28.52
C GLU A 226 -3.55 26.71 28.81
N LEU A 227 -3.87 27.70 29.65
CA LEU A 227 -5.23 28.00 30.08
C LEU A 227 -6.09 28.62 28.98
N GLU A 228 -5.57 29.57 28.20
CA GLU A 228 -6.30 30.19 27.08
C GLU A 228 -6.58 29.17 25.96
N SER A 229 -5.64 28.24 25.72
CA SER A 229 -5.83 27.13 24.78
C SER A 229 -6.98 26.20 25.20
N ILE A 230 -7.09 25.88 26.51
CA ILE A 230 -8.19 25.08 27.06
C ILE A 230 -9.53 25.80 26.85
N LYS A 231 -9.59 27.08 27.23
CA LYS A 231 -10.80 27.90 27.15
C LYS A 231 -11.33 27.97 25.71
N TYR A 232 -10.47 28.32 24.76
CA TYR A 232 -10.84 28.41 23.34
C TYR A 232 -11.40 27.09 22.80
N GLU A 233 -10.77 25.95 23.09
CA GLU A 233 -11.22 24.66 22.56
C GLU A 233 -12.51 24.17 23.25
N VAL A 234 -12.67 24.41 24.55
CA VAL A 234 -13.93 24.11 25.26
C VAL A 234 -15.09 24.90 24.66
N GLU A 235 -14.94 26.21 24.47
CA GLU A 235 -15.97 27.06 23.85
C GLU A 235 -16.30 26.63 22.42
N LYS A 236 -15.27 26.31 21.61
CA LYS A 236 -15.46 25.75 20.26
C LYS A 236 -16.26 24.45 20.26
N LEU A 237 -16.08 23.59 21.26
CA LEU A 237 -16.84 22.34 21.38
C LEU A 237 -18.25 22.56 21.93
N LYS A 238 -18.45 23.53 22.84
CA LYS A 238 -19.79 23.98 23.29
C LYS A 238 -20.61 24.52 22.12
N ASN A 239 -20.02 25.38 21.28
CA ASN A 239 -20.67 25.95 20.10
C ASN A 239 -21.06 24.90 19.04
N LYS A 240 -20.46 23.71 19.09
CA LYS A 240 -20.84 22.56 18.25
C LYS A 240 -21.95 21.69 18.86
N GLY A 241 -22.51 22.08 20.01
CA GLY A 241 -23.57 21.36 20.69
C GLY A 241 -23.14 20.03 21.32
N PHE A 242 -21.85 19.87 21.65
CA PHE A 242 -21.41 18.65 22.34
C PHE A 242 -21.81 18.65 23.82
N SER A 243 -22.26 17.50 24.33
CA SER A 243 -22.51 17.31 25.77
C SER A 243 -21.23 17.42 26.59
N LYS A 244 -21.35 17.78 27.88
CA LYS A 244 -20.20 17.95 28.78
C LYS A 244 -19.25 16.74 28.78
N GLU A 245 -19.79 15.53 28.89
CA GLU A 245 -18.98 14.29 28.84
C GLU A 245 -18.22 14.12 27.52
N LYS A 246 -18.84 14.49 26.40
CA LYS A 246 -18.24 14.38 25.07
C LYS A 246 -17.14 15.43 24.86
N ILE A 247 -17.30 16.63 25.43
CA ILE A 247 -16.25 17.66 25.49
C ILE A 247 -15.07 17.12 26.29
N LEU A 248 -15.30 16.63 27.51
CA LEU A 248 -14.28 16.09 28.40
C LEU A 248 -13.48 14.97 27.71
N LYS A 249 -14.17 13.97 27.13
CA LYS A 249 -13.53 12.89 26.36
C LYS A 249 -12.67 13.42 25.21
N LYS A 250 -13.16 14.41 24.45
CA LYS A 250 -12.42 15.00 23.34
C LYS A 250 -11.18 15.78 23.80
N MET A 251 -11.25 16.47 24.92
CA MET A 251 -10.12 17.23 25.49
C MET A 251 -9.04 16.29 26.01
N ILE A 252 -9.41 15.21 26.70
CA ILE A 252 -8.45 14.18 27.15
C ILE A 252 -7.74 13.55 25.94
N LEU A 253 -8.46 13.24 24.86
CA LEU A 253 -7.87 12.72 23.61
C LEU A 253 -6.94 13.73 22.89
N LYS A 254 -6.95 15.01 23.29
CA LYS A 254 -6.00 16.03 22.82
C LYS A 254 -4.81 16.20 23.77
N GLY A 255 -4.81 15.53 24.92
CA GLY A 255 -3.72 15.55 25.91
C GLY A 255 -3.88 16.60 27.00
N PHE A 256 -5.03 17.24 27.11
CA PHE A 256 -5.31 18.15 28.23
C PHE A 256 -5.50 17.36 29.53
N LYS A 257 -5.05 17.94 30.65
CA LYS A 257 -5.26 17.33 31.97
C LYS A 257 -6.74 17.35 32.34
N TYR A 258 -7.19 16.30 32.99
CA TYR A 258 -8.59 16.16 33.40
C TYR A 258 -9.04 17.27 34.36
N SER A 259 -8.21 17.58 35.36
CA SER A 259 -8.46 18.64 36.35
C SER A 259 -8.76 19.97 35.67
N ASP A 260 -7.87 20.40 34.79
CA ASP A 260 -7.90 21.74 34.20
C ASP A 260 -9.12 21.91 33.28
N VAL A 261 -9.50 20.86 32.55
CA VAL A 261 -10.70 20.86 31.72
C VAL A 261 -11.97 20.88 32.58
N ARG A 262 -12.01 20.10 33.67
CA ARG A 262 -13.15 20.06 34.59
C ARG A 262 -13.35 21.42 35.26
N ASP A 263 -12.28 22.04 35.72
CA ASP A 263 -12.33 23.34 36.39
C ASP A 263 -12.80 24.43 35.42
N MET A 264 -12.34 24.41 34.17
CA MET A 264 -12.81 25.33 33.12
C MET A 264 -14.28 25.15 32.77
N MET A 265 -14.80 23.91 32.83
CA MET A 265 -16.21 23.62 32.52
C MET A 265 -17.17 23.84 33.70
N SER A 266 -16.62 24.02 34.90
CA SER A 266 -17.38 24.28 36.13
C SER A 266 -17.50 25.78 36.44
N LYS A 267 -16.71 26.61 35.76
CA LYS A 267 -16.89 28.06 35.65
C LYS A 267 -17.94 28.40 34.60
#